data_AF-A0A380EDM4-F1
#
_entry.id   AF-A0A380EDM4-F1
#
_cell.length_a   1.000
_cell.length_b   1.000
_cell.length_c   1.000
_cell.angle_alpha   90.00
_cell.angle_beta   90.00
_cell.angle_gamma   90.00
#
_symmetry.space_group_name_H-M   'P 1'
#
loop_
_entity.id
_entity.type
_entity.pdbx_description
1 polymer ?
#
loop_
_entity_poly.entity_id
_entity_poly.type
_entity_poly.pdbx_seq_one_letter_code
_entity_poly.pdbx_strand_id
1 'polypeptide(L)'
;MVNALTPKHLAEKRAGFHELFFDLIFVYAIQKIAHVILTTQNGSISADLFFKYIVMSLFLWLMWSHQTFFTNRFGQVTFKDVSFMMFNMFIMVFLSNSLYPDFEKTFFPFFLCVAIMYLSIGLQYLLHIRTGLDYGDKRTCQAFASVAFVISFLSFLSLVLPQSIHYIPDF
;
A
#
# COMPACT_ATOMS: atom_id res chain seq x y z
N MET A 1 -34.16 23.70 12.29
CA MET A 1 -32.80 24.01 12.80
C MET A 1 -32.25 22.80 13.57
N VAL A 2 -31.97 21.69 12.89
CA VAL A 2 -31.35 20.51 13.50
C VAL A 2 -30.24 20.09 12.54
N ASN A 3 -28.98 20.27 12.93
CA ASN A 3 -27.79 19.59 12.36
C ASN A 3 -26.44 20.06 12.97
N ALA A 4 -26.42 20.59 14.20
CA ALA A 4 -25.19 21.16 14.77
C ALA A 4 -24.51 20.32 15.87
N LEU A 5 -24.96 19.09 16.15
CA LEU A 5 -24.48 18.35 17.33
C LEU A 5 -24.06 16.90 17.09
N THR A 6 -24.06 16.38 15.86
CA THR A 6 -23.46 15.07 15.61
C THR A 6 -21.94 15.22 15.69
N PRO A 7 -21.26 14.59 16.66
CA PRO A 7 -19.81 14.56 16.70
C PRO A 7 -19.29 14.03 15.37
N LYS A 8 -18.17 14.55 14.88
CA LYS A 8 -17.55 14.10 13.62
C LYS A 8 -17.29 12.58 13.57
N HIS A 9 -17.16 11.93 14.74
CA HIS A 9 -17.01 10.47 14.87
C HIS A 9 -18.32 9.66 14.72
N LEU A 10 -19.50 10.30 14.77
CA LEU A 10 -20.81 9.67 14.52
C LEU A 10 -21.33 9.96 13.10
N ALA A 11 -20.65 10.81 12.33
CA ALA A 11 -21.02 11.09 10.95
C ALA A 11 -20.40 10.03 10.02
N GLU A 12 -21.25 9.28 9.32
CA GLU A 12 -20.80 8.28 8.35
C GLU A 12 -20.17 8.97 7.13
N LYS A 13 -18.86 8.77 6.92
CA LYS A 13 -18.17 9.24 5.72
C LYS A 13 -18.46 8.27 4.57
N ARG A 14 -19.13 8.74 3.52
CA ARG A 14 -19.28 7.97 2.28
C ARG A 14 -17.96 7.92 1.52
N ALA A 15 -17.61 6.73 1.04
CA ALA A 15 -16.43 6.53 0.21
C ALA A 15 -16.54 7.31 -1.10
N GLY A 16 -15.46 8.01 -1.47
CA GLY A 16 -15.36 8.71 -2.74
C GLY A 16 -15.12 7.75 -3.91
N PHE A 17 -15.42 8.18 -5.14
CA PHE A 17 -15.15 7.37 -6.34
C PHE A 17 -13.68 6.93 -6.46
N HIS A 18 -12.74 7.83 -6.14
CA HIS A 18 -11.31 7.52 -6.17
C HIS A 18 -10.90 6.53 -5.05
N GLU A 19 -11.59 6.51 -3.92
CA GLU A 19 -11.34 5.53 -2.85
C GLU A 19 -11.78 4.14 -3.32
N LEU A 20 -13.00 4.04 -3.86
CA LEU A 20 -13.53 2.79 -4.41
C LEU A 20 -12.69 2.26 -5.58
N PHE A 21 -12.17 3.15 -6.43
CA PHE A 21 -11.30 2.74 -7.52
C PHE A 21 -9.95 2.21 -7.02
N PHE A 22 -9.42 2.77 -5.93
CA PHE A 22 -8.20 2.26 -5.30
C PHE A 22 -8.41 0.87 -4.72
N ASP A 23 -9.54 0.64 -4.06
CA ASP A 23 -9.92 -0.67 -3.53
C ASP A 23 -10.02 -1.72 -4.66
N LEU A 24 -10.56 -1.35 -5.81
CA LEU A 24 -10.61 -2.23 -6.98
C LEU A 24 -9.22 -2.61 -7.50
N ILE A 25 -8.30 -1.63 -7.57
CA ILE A 25 -6.91 -1.89 -7.99
C ILE A 25 -6.21 -2.82 -6.99
N PHE A 26 -6.47 -2.65 -5.69
CA PHE A 26 -5.94 -3.57 -4.68
C PHE A 26 -6.44 -5.01 -4.87
N VAL A 27 -7.75 -5.20 -5.07
CA VAL A 27 -8.30 -6.54 -5.32
C VAL A 27 -7.74 -7.14 -6.62
N TYR A 28 -7.58 -6.33 -7.67
CA TYR A 28 -6.90 -6.73 -8.90
C TYR A 28 -5.46 -7.19 -8.64
N ALA A 29 -4.71 -6.47 -7.80
CA ALA A 29 -3.34 -6.84 -7.46
C ALA A 29 -3.26 -8.18 -6.71
N ILE A 30 -4.15 -8.42 -5.76
CA ILE A 30 -4.27 -9.73 -5.06
C ILE A 30 -4.60 -10.84 -6.06
N GLN A 31 -5.55 -10.60 -6.98
CA GLN A 31 -5.87 -11.55 -8.04
C GLN A 31 -4.66 -11.85 -8.94
N LYS A 32 -3.85 -10.83 -9.27
CA LYS A 32 -2.62 -10.99 -10.06
C LYS A 32 -1.58 -11.84 -9.32
N ILE A 33 -1.37 -11.62 -8.02
CA ILE A 33 -0.49 -12.48 -7.21
C ILE A 33 -1.00 -13.92 -7.24
N ALA A 34 -2.30 -14.15 -6.99
CA ALA A 34 -2.89 -15.48 -7.02
C ALA A 34 -2.66 -16.16 -8.37
N HIS A 35 -2.94 -15.47 -9.47
CA HIS A 35 -2.73 -15.98 -10.82
C HIS A 35 -1.25 -16.27 -11.10
N VAL A 36 -0.32 -15.42 -10.70
CA VAL A 36 1.11 -15.61 -10.99
C VAL A 36 1.72 -16.75 -10.16
N ILE A 37 1.35 -16.85 -8.89
CA ILE A 37 1.98 -17.79 -7.94
C ILE A 37 1.27 -19.15 -7.89
N LEU A 38 -0.06 -19.17 -7.99
CA LEU A 38 -0.85 -20.40 -7.81
C LEU A 38 -1.24 -21.07 -9.14
N THR A 39 -0.77 -20.57 -10.29
CA THR A 39 -0.97 -21.27 -11.57
C THR A 39 -0.18 -22.57 -11.58
N THR A 40 -0.89 -23.69 -11.47
CA THR A 40 -0.30 -25.03 -11.51
C THR A 40 -0.18 -25.51 -12.95
N GLN A 41 0.97 -26.06 -13.35
CA GLN A 41 1.07 -26.80 -14.61
C GLN A 41 0.53 -28.24 -14.50
N ASN A 42 0.54 -28.84 -13.29
CA ASN A 42 0.18 -30.24 -13.05
C ASN A 42 -0.98 -30.46 -12.05
N GLY A 43 -1.82 -29.44 -11.79
CA GLY A 43 -3.04 -29.56 -10.99
C GLY A 43 -2.88 -29.64 -9.46
N SER A 44 -1.65 -29.50 -8.92
CA SER A 44 -1.38 -29.46 -7.48
C SER A 44 -0.63 -28.18 -7.10
N ILE A 45 -1.08 -27.50 -6.04
CA ILE A 45 -0.45 -26.31 -5.46
C ILE A 45 0.49 -26.77 -4.35
N SER A 46 1.78 -26.45 -4.45
CA SER A 46 2.73 -26.74 -3.37
C SER A 46 2.49 -25.84 -2.16
N ALA A 47 2.74 -26.36 -0.96
CA ALA A 47 2.63 -25.57 0.28
C ALA A 47 3.55 -24.34 0.27
N ASP A 48 4.71 -24.44 -0.39
CA ASP A 48 5.66 -23.34 -0.59
C ASP A 48 5.05 -22.18 -1.40
N LEU A 49 4.46 -22.47 -2.57
CA LEU A 49 3.82 -21.45 -3.40
C LEU A 49 2.63 -20.81 -2.67
N PHE A 50 1.88 -21.60 -1.91
CA PHE A 50 0.81 -21.06 -1.08
C PHE A 50 1.32 -20.12 0.02
N PHE A 51 2.41 -20.47 0.71
CA PHE A 51 3.03 -19.60 1.70
C PHE A 51 3.53 -18.28 1.08
N LYS A 52 4.20 -18.36 -0.07
CA LYS A 52 4.64 -17.18 -0.85
C LYS A 52 3.46 -16.28 -1.23
N TYR A 53 2.35 -16.86 -1.68
CA TYR A 53 1.12 -16.11 -1.96
C TYR A 53 0.60 -15.35 -0.73
N ILE A 54 0.57 -15.99 0.44
CA ILE A 54 0.11 -15.35 1.68
C ILE A 54 1.01 -14.19 2.08
N VAL A 55 2.33 -14.37 2.03
CA VAL A 55 3.30 -13.31 2.37
C VAL A 55 3.16 -12.11 1.42
N MET A 56 3.13 -12.36 0.11
CA MET A 56 2.98 -11.29 -0.89
C MET A 56 1.63 -10.56 -0.74
N SER A 57 0.55 -11.30 -0.48
CA SER A 57 -0.78 -10.72 -0.22
C SER A 57 -0.80 -9.88 1.06
N LEU A 58 -0.10 -10.31 2.11
CA LEU A 58 0.03 -9.55 3.36
C LEU A 58 0.72 -8.21 3.12
N PHE A 59 1.81 -8.17 2.34
CA PHE A 59 2.46 -6.91 1.99
C PHE A 59 1.53 -5.96 1.23
N LEU A 60 0.80 -6.45 0.22
CA LEU A 60 -0.19 -5.61 -0.47
C LEU A 60 -1.28 -5.12 0.48
N TRP A 61 -1.75 -5.97 1.39
CA TRP A 61 -2.73 -5.58 2.39
C TRP A 61 -2.21 -4.50 3.34
N LEU A 62 -0.94 -4.56 3.75
CA LEU A 62 -0.31 -3.51 4.56
C LEU A 62 -0.22 -2.19 3.80
N MET A 63 0.14 -2.21 2.51
CA MET A 63 0.18 -1.01 1.67
C MET A 63 -1.21 -0.39 1.51
N TRP A 64 -2.20 -1.22 1.14
CA TRP A 64 -3.59 -0.80 1.01
C TRP A 64 -4.10 -0.22 2.33
N SER A 65 -3.84 -0.91 3.45
CA SER A 65 -4.27 -0.45 4.78
C SER A 65 -3.72 0.93 5.11
N HIS A 66 -2.42 1.20 4.86
CA HIS A 66 -1.84 2.52 5.13
C HIS A 66 -2.47 3.65 4.29
N GLN A 67 -2.73 3.40 3.01
CA GLN A 67 -3.43 4.36 2.15
C GLN A 67 -4.86 4.57 2.65
N THR A 68 -5.59 3.50 2.94
CA THR A 68 -6.99 3.53 3.37
C THR A 68 -7.15 4.18 4.75
N PHE A 69 -6.21 3.98 5.67
CA PHE A 69 -6.19 4.72 6.94
C PHE A 69 -6.05 6.23 6.72
N PHE A 70 -5.19 6.66 5.78
CA PHE A 70 -5.05 8.06 5.45
C PHE A 70 -6.36 8.60 4.86
N THR A 71 -6.88 7.95 3.82
CA THR A 71 -8.05 8.45 3.08
C THR A 71 -9.30 8.45 3.96
N ASN A 72 -9.53 7.41 4.76
CA ASN A 72 -10.69 7.34 5.64
C ASN A 72 -10.67 8.42 6.74
N ARG A 73 -9.50 8.69 7.33
CA ARG A 73 -9.40 9.63 8.46
C ARG A 73 -9.20 11.08 8.03
N PHE A 74 -8.37 11.30 7.01
CA PHE A 74 -7.87 12.62 6.62
C PHE A 74 -8.21 13.00 5.17
N GLY A 75 -8.60 12.04 4.34
CA GLY A 75 -8.83 12.24 2.91
C GLY A 75 -9.93 13.26 2.63
N GLN A 76 -9.58 14.24 1.80
CA GLN A 76 -10.52 15.22 1.25
C GLN A 76 -10.47 15.17 -0.28
N VAL A 77 -11.52 15.65 -0.95
CA VAL A 77 -11.53 15.78 -2.42
C VAL A 77 -10.78 17.05 -2.83
N THR A 78 -9.54 17.19 -2.35
CA THR A 78 -8.63 18.28 -2.72
C THR A 78 -7.68 17.82 -3.81
N PHE A 79 -7.28 18.71 -4.71
CA PHE A 79 -6.35 18.40 -5.81
C PHE A 79 -5.11 17.62 -5.33
N LYS A 80 -4.48 18.06 -4.24
CA LYS A 80 -3.34 17.39 -3.61
C LYS A 80 -3.64 15.92 -3.30
N ASP A 81 -4.69 15.64 -2.53
CA ASP A 81 -5.02 14.28 -2.06
C ASP A 81 -5.39 13.36 -3.23
N VAL A 82 -6.11 13.89 -4.22
CA VAL A 82 -6.46 13.15 -5.44
C VAL A 82 -5.21 12.86 -6.27
N SER A 83 -4.27 13.80 -6.42
CA SER A 83 -3.02 13.58 -7.15
C SER A 83 -2.15 12.50 -6.50
N PHE A 84 -1.98 12.52 -5.17
CA PHE A 84 -1.27 11.46 -4.44
C PHE A 84 -1.95 10.10 -4.63
N MET A 85 -3.28 10.07 -4.54
CA MET A 85 -4.03 8.84 -4.77
C MET A 85 -3.82 8.29 -6.18
N MET A 86 -3.96 9.12 -7.22
CA MET A 86 -3.76 8.71 -8.61
C MET A 86 -2.34 8.22 -8.86
N PHE A 87 -1.34 8.86 -8.25
CA PHE A 87 0.04 8.39 -8.29
C PHE A 87 0.19 7.01 -7.63
N ASN A 88 -0.36 6.82 -6.42
CA ASN A 88 -0.30 5.54 -5.71
C ASN A 88 -1.02 4.42 -6.47
N MET A 89 -2.15 4.73 -7.12
CA MET A 89 -2.85 3.80 -8.02
C MET A 89 -1.97 3.36 -9.19
N PHE A 90 -1.28 4.30 -9.85
CA PHE A 90 -0.36 3.98 -10.93
C PHE A 90 0.75 3.03 -10.47
N ILE A 91 1.36 3.32 -9.31
CA ILE A 91 2.39 2.46 -8.72
C ILE A 91 1.83 1.06 -8.41
N MET A 92 0.63 0.96 -7.87
CA MET A 92 -0.02 -0.32 -7.56
C MET A 92 -0.32 -1.15 -8.82
N VAL A 93 -0.78 -0.51 -9.89
CA VAL A 93 -0.99 -1.16 -11.19
C VAL A 93 0.34 -1.62 -11.79
N PHE A 94 1.37 -0.77 -11.73
CA PHE A 94 2.71 -1.11 -12.22
C PHE A 94 3.28 -2.31 -11.44
N LEU A 95 3.17 -2.31 -10.11
CA LEU A 95 3.55 -3.42 -9.25
C LEU A 95 2.84 -4.71 -9.67
N SER A 96 1.52 -4.65 -9.82
CA SER A 96 0.68 -5.82 -10.18
C SER A 96 1.06 -6.45 -11.52
N ASN A 97 1.60 -5.66 -12.44
CA ASN A 97 2.06 -6.12 -13.75
C ASN A 97 3.55 -6.52 -13.77
N SER A 98 4.28 -6.23 -12.70
CA SER A 98 5.70 -6.58 -12.52
C SER A 98 5.91 -7.78 -11.59
N LEU A 99 4.85 -8.57 -11.36
CA LEU A 99 4.89 -9.82 -10.62
C LEU A 99 5.16 -10.97 -11.59
N TYR A 100 6.22 -11.73 -11.32
CA TYR A 100 6.63 -12.88 -12.11
C TYR A 100 6.67 -14.14 -11.24
N PRO A 101 6.52 -15.35 -11.82
CA PRO A 101 6.74 -16.60 -11.08
C PRO A 101 8.19 -16.72 -10.56
N ASP A 102 9.12 -16.08 -11.27
CA ASP A 102 10.51 -15.90 -10.87
C ASP A 102 10.59 -14.77 -9.83
N PHE A 103 10.89 -15.15 -8.59
CA PHE A 103 10.93 -14.22 -7.45
C PHE A 103 12.09 -13.23 -7.52
N GLU A 104 13.21 -13.61 -8.11
CA GLU A 104 14.36 -12.70 -8.31
C GLU A 104 13.98 -11.56 -9.25
N LYS A 105 13.22 -11.86 -10.31
CA LYS A 105 12.67 -10.83 -11.21
C LYS A 105 11.61 -9.96 -10.54
N THR A 106 10.90 -10.51 -9.57
CA THR A 106 9.87 -9.79 -8.81
C THR A 106 10.49 -8.90 -7.74
N PHE A 107 11.64 -9.28 -7.16
CA PHE A 107 12.28 -8.61 -6.03
C PHE A 107 12.49 -7.11 -6.28
N PHE A 108 13.20 -6.77 -7.36
CA PHE A 108 13.52 -5.38 -7.67
C PHE A 108 12.27 -4.50 -7.89
N PRO A 109 11.33 -4.82 -8.81
CA PRO A 109 10.15 -4.00 -9.00
C PRO A 109 9.26 -3.96 -7.75
N PHE A 110 9.20 -5.04 -6.98
CA PHE A 110 8.42 -5.09 -5.74
C PHE A 110 8.93 -4.08 -4.71
N PHE A 111 10.20 -4.17 -4.32
CA PHE A 111 10.75 -3.26 -3.31
C PHE A 111 10.84 -1.81 -3.81
N LEU A 112 11.06 -1.58 -5.10
CA LEU A 112 11.01 -0.24 -5.69
C LEU A 112 9.61 0.38 -5.56
N CYS A 113 8.55 -0.37 -5.90
CA CYS A 113 7.18 0.12 -5.80
C CYS A 113 6.77 0.36 -4.35
N VAL A 114 7.11 -0.56 -3.44
CA VAL A 114 6.89 -0.40 -2.00
C VAL A 114 7.59 0.87 -1.51
N ALA A 115 8.86 1.06 -1.86
CA ALA A 115 9.64 2.22 -1.44
C ALA A 115 9.01 3.54 -1.91
N ILE A 116 8.63 3.63 -3.20
CA ILE A 116 8.01 4.82 -3.80
C ILE A 116 6.61 5.08 -3.23
N MET A 117 5.79 4.05 -3.07
CA MET A 117 4.42 4.18 -2.56
C MET A 117 4.44 4.63 -1.10
N TYR A 118 5.27 4.03 -0.24
CA TYR A 118 5.41 4.48 1.15
C TYR A 118 6.05 5.86 1.27
N LEU A 119 6.96 6.24 0.37
CA LEU A 119 7.48 7.61 0.30
C LEU A 119 6.35 8.61 -0.01
N SER A 120 5.52 8.29 -1.01
CA SER A 120 4.35 9.08 -1.40
C SER A 120 3.36 9.23 -0.25
N ILE A 121 3.00 8.13 0.43
CA ILE A 121 2.13 8.14 1.61
C ILE A 121 2.74 8.98 2.75
N GLY A 122 4.03 8.79 3.04
CA GLY A 122 4.74 9.56 4.08
C GLY A 122 4.73 11.06 3.80
N LEU A 123 4.95 11.46 2.54
CA LEU A 123 4.83 12.87 2.10
C LEU A 123 3.39 13.38 2.22
N GLN A 124 2.40 12.55 1.88
CA GLN A 124 0.99 12.91 2.01
C GLN A 124 0.62 13.21 3.47
N TYR A 125 1.02 12.36 4.42
CA TYR A 125 0.87 12.61 5.86
C TYR A 125 1.65 13.87 6.28
N LEU A 126 2.91 14.03 5.87
CA LEU A 126 3.75 15.18 6.25
C LEU A 126 3.13 16.52 5.81
N LEU A 127 2.61 16.58 4.59
CA LEU A 127 1.91 17.76 4.08
C LEU A 127 0.60 18.02 4.84
N HIS A 128 -0.09 16.96 5.27
CA HIS A 128 -1.31 17.10 6.08
C HIS A 128 -1.03 17.62 7.49
N ILE A 129 0.12 17.30 8.10
CA ILE A 129 0.51 17.86 9.43
C ILE A 129 0.54 19.40 9.41
N ARG A 130 0.85 20.01 8.25
CA ARG A 130 0.97 21.46 8.11
C ARG A 130 -0.38 22.20 8.11
N THR A 131 -1.52 21.51 8.09
CA THR A 131 -2.85 22.15 7.99
C THR A 131 -3.50 22.48 9.33
N GLY A 132 -2.73 22.57 10.42
CA GLY A 132 -3.24 23.00 11.73
C GLY A 132 -4.15 21.95 12.41
N LEU A 133 -3.67 20.71 12.50
CA LEU A 133 -4.41 19.59 13.12
C LEU A 133 -4.50 19.71 14.65
N ASP A 134 -5.56 19.12 15.22
CA ASP A 134 -5.66 18.87 16.66
C ASP A 134 -4.51 17.98 17.15
N TYR A 135 -4.18 18.05 18.44
CA TYR A 135 -3.05 17.35 19.04
C TYR A 135 -3.09 15.82 18.80
N GLY A 136 -4.26 15.20 18.95
CA GLY A 136 -4.42 13.75 18.76
C GLY A 136 -4.22 13.32 17.30
N ASP A 137 -4.79 14.08 16.37
CA ASP A 137 -4.65 13.82 14.93
C ASP A 137 -3.23 14.10 14.45
N LYS A 138 -2.57 15.15 14.96
CA LYS A 138 -1.17 15.44 14.66
C LYS A 138 -0.24 14.30 15.09
N ARG A 139 -0.42 13.77 16.31
CA ARG A 139 0.38 12.63 16.80
C ARG A 139 0.15 11.38 15.96
N THR A 140 -1.09 11.08 15.60
CA THR A 140 -1.44 9.95 14.73
C THR A 140 -0.76 10.11 13.37
N CYS A 141 -0.91 11.30 12.76
CA CYS A 141 -0.33 11.64 11.47
C CYS A 141 1.20 11.51 11.47
N GLN A 142 1.87 11.96 12.54
CA GLN A 142 3.32 11.80 12.74
C GLN A 142 3.74 10.34 12.87
N ALA A 143 3.00 9.53 13.63
CA ALA A 143 3.30 8.12 13.81
C ALA A 143 3.21 7.36 12.47
N PHE A 144 2.10 7.49 11.75
CA PHE A 144 1.93 6.86 10.43
C PHE A 144 2.93 7.38 9.39
N ALA A 145 3.24 8.67 9.40
CA ALA A 145 4.31 9.22 8.55
C ALA A 145 5.67 8.58 8.86
N SER A 146 6.02 8.45 10.14
CA SER A 146 7.29 7.85 10.55
C SER A 146 7.41 6.39 10.13
N VAL A 147 6.33 5.60 10.31
CA VAL A 147 6.28 4.20 9.86
C VAL A 147 6.44 4.13 8.34
N ALA A 148 5.75 4.99 7.59
CA ALA A 148 5.86 5.03 6.14
C ALA A 148 7.28 5.35 5.67
N PHE A 149 7.95 6.36 6.26
CA PHE A 149 9.33 6.69 5.92
C PHE A 149 10.31 5.58 6.29
N VAL A 150 10.12 4.91 7.44
CA VAL A 150 10.96 3.76 7.84
C VAL A 150 10.80 2.61 6.83
N ILE A 151 9.57 2.25 6.45
CA ILE A 151 9.34 1.18 5.47
C ILE A 151 9.93 1.57 4.10
N SER A 152 9.76 2.82 3.68
CA SER A 152 10.34 3.32 2.44
C SER A 152 11.87 3.22 2.45
N PHE A 153 12.50 3.67 3.54
CA PHE A 153 13.95 3.60 3.72
C PHE A 153 14.46 2.16 3.73
N LEU A 154 13.84 1.27 4.49
CA LEU A 154 14.20 -0.16 4.52
C LEU A 154 14.03 -0.82 3.15
N SER A 155 13.00 -0.44 2.41
CA SER A 155 12.75 -0.96 1.06
C SER A 155 13.81 -0.48 0.06
N PHE A 156 14.23 0.79 0.14
CA PHE A 156 15.37 1.28 -0.65
C PHE A 156 16.68 0.60 -0.24
N LEU A 157 16.91 0.37 1.05
CA LEU A 157 18.08 -0.34 1.54
C LEU A 157 18.12 -1.77 0.98
N SER A 158 16.98 -2.45 0.92
CA SER A 158 16.82 -3.78 0.33
C SER A 158 17.34 -3.86 -1.12
N LEU A 159 17.13 -2.81 -1.91
CA LEU A 159 17.58 -2.73 -3.30
C LEU A 159 19.10 -2.62 -3.46
N VAL A 160 19.81 -2.15 -2.42
CA VAL A 160 21.28 -2.00 -2.42
C VAL A 160 21.97 -3.27 -1.90
N LEU A 161 21.23 -4.15 -1.23
CA LEU A 161 21.78 -5.41 -0.73
C LEU A 161 22.16 -6.33 -1.91
N PRO A 162 23.26 -7.09 -1.78
CA PRO A 162 23.66 -8.06 -2.79
C PRO A 162 22.66 -9.23 -2.85
N GLN A 163 22.56 -9.87 -4.02
CA GLN A 163 21.65 -11.01 -4.26
C GLN A 163 21.87 -12.19 -3.31
N SER A 164 23.06 -12.33 -2.73
CA SER A 164 23.33 -13.36 -1.70
C SER A 164 22.48 -13.20 -0.43
N ILE A 165 21.91 -12.02 -0.20
CA ILE A 165 21.04 -11.70 0.96
C ILE A 165 19.57 -11.61 0.52
N HIS A 166 19.27 -11.57 -0.78
CA HIS A 166 17.89 -11.50 -1.33
C HIS A 166 17.07 -12.79 -1.13
N TYR A 167 17.58 -13.71 -0.34
CA TYR A 167 17.15 -15.09 -0.21
C TYR A 167 15.65 -15.28 0.05
N ILE A 168 15.00 -16.03 -0.84
CA ILE A 168 14.23 -17.20 -0.44
C ILE A 168 14.96 -18.42 -1.05
N PRO A 169 15.30 -19.45 -0.26
CA PRO A 169 16.02 -20.62 -0.76
C PRO A 169 15.28 -21.30 -1.90
N ASP A 170 16.04 -21.72 -2.92
CA ASP A 170 15.72 -22.90 -3.71
C ASP A 170 15.64 -24.11 -2.76
N PHE A 171 14.43 -24.58 -2.48
CA PHE A 171 14.16 -25.91 -1.96
C PHE A 171 13.11 -26.60 -2.83
#